data_AF-A0A931CX79-F1
#
_entry.id   AF-A0A931CX79-F1
#
_cell.length_a   1.000
_cell.length_b   1.000
_cell.length_c   1.000
_cell.angle_alpha   90.00
_cell.angle_beta   90.00
_cell.angle_gamma   90.00
#
_symmetry.space_group_name_H-M   'P 1'
#
loop_
_entity.id
_entity.type
_entity.pdbx_description
1 polymer ?
#
loop_
_entity_poly.entity_id
_entity_poly.type
_entity_poly.pdbx_seq_one_letter_code
_entity_poly.pdbx_strand_id
1 'polypeptide(L)'
;IYKCHLCGFCLPESMACPACGKKAVKNFGFGTEKIETLLKTMFPDARLARMDQDSTARKGSALALLKSIRNRTVDLIVGTQMLAKGHDFPAITLVGVICADLSMNLPDFRAGERTFQLLAQVSGRAGRGDVPGTVIMQTYNPDHFTIEAARRQDVTAFYNREIPFRKALKYPPFTRMILVKVSGLKKDAVAQAAMDAAAILTQIKEASPETAAEVDILGPIEAPIPRISSRFRWQLVIKSPSFHQISALVQALQNHPDMNRNRAISLGIDVDPYSLM
;
A
#
# COMPACT_ATOMS: atom_id res chain seq x y z
N ILE A 1 -13.06 10.14 12.06
CA ILE A 1 -12.94 11.12 10.94
C ILE A 1 -12.31 10.44 9.73
N TYR A 2 -12.75 10.73 8.51
CA TYR A 2 -12.06 10.32 7.30
C TYR A 2 -11.03 11.38 6.92
N LYS A 3 -9.81 10.95 6.55
CA LYS A 3 -8.71 11.85 6.19
C LYS A 3 -8.10 11.41 4.86
N CYS A 4 -7.93 12.34 3.93
CA CYS A 4 -7.21 12.11 2.69
C CYS A 4 -5.70 12.14 2.94
N HIS A 5 -5.01 11.03 2.67
CA HIS A 5 -3.54 10.92 2.78
C HIS A 5 -2.80 11.42 1.53
N LEU A 6 -3.42 12.30 0.74
CA LEU A 6 -2.77 13.01 -0.36
C LEU A 6 -2.82 14.53 -0.16
N CYS A 7 -3.99 15.07 0.22
CA CYS A 7 -4.19 16.52 0.40
C CYS A 7 -4.56 16.94 1.83
N GLY A 8 -4.77 16.00 2.77
CA GLY A 8 -5.14 16.30 4.15
C GLY A 8 -6.61 16.66 4.37
N PHE A 9 -7.44 16.70 3.32
CA PHE A 9 -8.88 16.94 3.42
C PHE A 9 -9.55 15.97 4.40
N CYS A 10 -10.43 16.49 5.26
CA CYS A 10 -11.07 15.72 6.32
C CYS A 10 -12.60 15.76 6.20
N LEU A 11 -13.25 14.62 6.47
CA LEU A 11 -14.70 14.49 6.56
C LEU A 11 -15.11 13.84 7.90
N PRO A 12 -16.30 14.18 8.42
CA PRO A 12 -16.84 13.50 9.60
C PRO A 12 -17.17 12.04 9.28
N GLU A 13 -16.93 11.16 10.25
CA GLU A 13 -17.21 9.72 10.14
C GLU A 13 -18.71 9.41 10.20
N SER A 14 -19.50 10.33 10.74
CA SER A 14 -20.96 10.25 10.79
C SER A 14 -21.65 10.53 9.45
N MET A 15 -20.88 10.79 8.38
CA MET A 15 -21.43 11.08 7.06
C MET A 15 -22.19 9.85 6.52
N ALA A 16 -23.46 10.05 6.16
CA ALA A 16 -24.22 9.05 5.43
C ALA A 16 -23.69 8.94 3.99
N CYS A 17 -23.81 7.75 3.38
CA CYS A 17 -23.44 7.56 1.98
C CYS A 17 -24.21 8.56 1.09
N PRO A 18 -23.53 9.41 0.30
CA PRO A 18 -24.23 10.42 -0.51
C PRO A 18 -25.06 9.80 -1.64
N ALA A 19 -24.75 8.56 -2.05
CA ALA A 19 -25.47 7.86 -3.10
C ALA A 19 -26.75 7.15 -2.62
N CYS A 20 -26.78 6.65 -1.37
CA CYS A 20 -27.91 5.84 -0.88
C CYS A 20 -28.46 6.24 0.50
N GLY A 21 -27.90 7.25 1.15
CA GLY A 21 -28.36 7.79 2.44
C GLY A 21 -28.12 6.90 3.66
N LYS A 22 -27.52 5.71 3.50
CA LYS A 22 -27.27 4.78 4.62
C LYS A 22 -26.12 5.27 5.50
N LYS A 23 -26.30 5.18 6.82
CA LYS A 23 -25.28 5.52 7.85
C LYS A 23 -24.27 4.40 8.13
N ALA A 24 -24.38 3.26 7.45
CA ALA A 24 -23.61 2.06 7.75
C ALA A 24 -22.32 2.00 6.92
N VAL A 25 -21.39 2.94 7.14
CA VAL A 25 -20.01 2.77 6.66
C VAL A 25 -19.28 1.91 7.69
N LYS A 26 -19.06 0.63 7.37
CA LYS A 26 -18.33 -0.29 8.24
C LYS A 26 -16.84 -0.23 7.93
N ASN A 27 -16.01 -0.24 8.98
CA ASN A 27 -14.58 -0.44 8.82
C ASN A 27 -14.33 -1.81 8.17
N PHE A 28 -13.61 -1.79 7.06
CA PHE A 28 -13.44 -2.93 6.19
C PHE A 28 -12.07 -3.58 6.43
N GLY A 29 -12.03 -4.89 6.65
CA GLY A 29 -10.80 -5.63 6.91
C GLY A 29 -11.06 -6.98 7.58
N PHE A 30 -10.73 -8.06 6.88
CA PHE A 30 -10.70 -9.40 7.45
C PHE A 30 -9.26 -9.70 7.86
N GLY A 31 -9.00 -9.72 9.17
CA GLY A 31 -7.74 -10.27 9.67
C GLY A 31 -7.67 -11.77 9.35
N THR A 32 -6.47 -12.28 9.06
CA THR A 32 -6.23 -13.71 8.84
C THR A 32 -6.76 -14.56 10.00
N GLU A 33 -6.69 -14.04 11.23
CA GLU A 33 -7.24 -14.66 12.43
C GLU A 33 -8.76 -14.81 12.41
N LYS A 34 -9.49 -13.76 11.98
CA LYS A 34 -10.96 -13.82 11.88
C LYS A 34 -11.39 -14.83 10.83
N ILE A 35 -10.68 -14.89 9.69
CA ILE A 35 -10.93 -15.88 8.64
C ILE A 35 -10.65 -17.28 9.18
N GLU A 36 -9.55 -17.47 9.90
CA GLU A 36 -9.21 -18.75 10.53
C GLU A 36 -10.31 -19.22 11.49
N THR A 37 -10.83 -18.35 12.36
CA THR A 37 -11.93 -18.70 13.28
C THR A 37 -13.18 -19.14 12.51
N LEU A 38 -13.58 -18.38 11.48
CA LEU A 38 -14.76 -18.70 10.67
C LEU A 38 -14.60 -20.04 9.94
N LEU A 39 -13.43 -20.31 9.37
CA LEU A 39 -13.17 -21.58 8.69
C LEU A 39 -13.18 -22.76 9.65
N LYS A 40 -12.65 -22.63 10.87
CA LYS A 40 -12.74 -23.69 11.89
C LYS A 40 -14.19 -23.98 12.29
N THR A 41 -15.05 -22.96 12.33
CA THR A 41 -16.48 -23.14 12.61
C THR A 41 -17.22 -23.82 11.46
N MET A 42 -16.91 -23.45 10.22
CA MET A 42 -17.59 -23.99 9.03
C MET A 42 -17.08 -25.39 8.63
N PHE A 43 -15.81 -25.67 8.87
CA PHE A 43 -15.14 -26.92 8.52
C PHE A 43 -14.37 -27.48 9.74
N PRO A 44 -15.09 -27.99 10.75
CA PRO A 44 -14.47 -28.43 12.01
C PRO A 44 -13.48 -29.60 11.82
N ASP A 45 -13.69 -30.43 10.82
CA ASP A 45 -12.85 -31.60 10.52
C ASP A 45 -11.65 -31.28 9.61
N ALA A 46 -11.60 -30.07 9.02
CA ALA A 46 -10.53 -29.70 8.10
C ALA A 46 -9.26 -29.26 8.84
N ARG A 47 -8.10 -29.76 8.40
CA ARG A 47 -6.80 -29.35 8.95
C ARG A 47 -6.42 -27.99 8.39
N LEU A 48 -6.65 -26.95 9.18
CA LEU A 48 -6.36 -25.57 8.82
C LEU A 48 -4.94 -25.17 9.22
N ALA A 49 -4.27 -24.40 8.37
CA ALA A 49 -3.03 -23.71 8.73
C ALA A 49 -3.05 -22.23 8.35
N ARG A 50 -2.42 -21.39 9.18
CA ARG A 50 -2.28 -19.94 8.96
C ARG A 50 -0.84 -19.58 8.60
N MET A 51 -0.66 -18.88 7.47
CA MET A 51 0.62 -18.36 7.00
C MET A 51 0.58 -16.84 6.88
N ASP A 52 1.07 -16.15 7.90
CA ASP A 52 1.30 -14.72 7.86
C ASP A 52 2.63 -14.37 8.53
N GLN A 53 2.94 -13.07 8.56
CA GLN A 53 4.23 -12.58 9.06
C GLN A 53 4.42 -12.94 10.55
N ASP A 54 3.35 -12.96 11.33
CA ASP A 54 3.40 -13.29 12.75
C ASP A 54 3.54 -14.81 12.98
N SER A 55 2.82 -15.64 12.21
CA SER A 55 2.90 -17.11 12.32
C SER A 55 4.24 -17.69 11.81
N THR A 56 4.91 -16.97 10.92
CA THR A 56 6.21 -17.36 10.34
C THR A 56 7.43 -16.73 11.03
N ALA A 57 7.23 -15.92 12.08
CA ALA A 57 8.30 -15.22 12.79
C ALA A 57 9.28 -16.17 13.52
N ARG A 58 8.84 -17.38 13.88
CA ARG A 58 9.67 -18.39 14.55
C ARG A 58 10.57 -19.11 13.55
N LYS A 59 11.88 -19.17 13.84
CA LYS A 59 12.86 -19.88 13.00
C LYS A 59 12.39 -21.33 12.74
N GLY A 60 12.19 -21.66 11.46
CA GLY A 60 11.76 -22.98 11.00
C GLY A 60 10.25 -23.21 10.87
N SER A 61 9.38 -22.32 11.37
CA SER A 61 7.93 -22.51 11.26
C SER A 61 7.43 -22.44 9.82
N ALA A 62 7.99 -21.53 9.02
CA ALA A 62 7.71 -21.44 7.58
C ALA A 62 8.05 -22.75 6.85
N LEU A 63 9.24 -23.32 7.09
CA LEU A 63 9.66 -24.58 6.47
C LEU A 63 8.79 -25.77 6.89
N ALA A 64 8.41 -25.83 8.17
CA ALA A 64 7.52 -26.86 8.68
C ALA A 64 6.14 -26.79 8.01
N LEU A 65 5.61 -25.58 7.83
CA LEU A 65 4.33 -25.36 7.15
C LEU A 65 4.41 -25.70 5.65
N LEU A 66 5.49 -25.31 4.96
CA LEU A 66 5.69 -25.71 3.56
C LEU A 66 5.75 -27.23 3.41
N LYS A 67 6.39 -27.92 4.36
CA LYS A 67 6.45 -29.39 4.39
C LYS A 67 5.07 -30.00 4.65
N SER A 68 4.26 -29.44 5.55
CA SER A 68 2.91 -29.94 5.82
C SER A 68 1.98 -29.78 4.63
N ILE A 69 2.06 -28.65 3.91
CA ILE A 69 1.32 -28.43 2.66
C ILE A 69 1.76 -29.44 1.59
N ARG A 70 3.08 -29.59 1.38
CA ARG A 70 3.62 -30.54 0.40
C ARG A 70 3.24 -32.00 0.71
N ASN A 71 3.22 -32.36 1.99
CA ASN A 71 2.86 -33.69 2.46
C ASN A 71 1.34 -33.90 2.55
N ARG A 72 0.52 -32.92 2.14
CA ARG A 72 -0.96 -32.97 2.18
C ARG A 72 -1.50 -33.24 3.59
N THR A 73 -0.83 -32.72 4.62
CA THR A 73 -1.29 -32.79 6.00
C THR A 73 -2.10 -31.56 6.42
N VAL A 74 -2.44 -30.69 5.45
CA VAL A 74 -3.23 -29.46 5.60
C VAL A 74 -4.24 -29.44 4.45
N ASP A 75 -5.50 -29.15 4.77
CA ASP A 75 -6.61 -29.12 3.82
C ASP A 75 -6.97 -27.68 3.44
N LEU A 76 -6.87 -26.75 4.41
CA LEU A 76 -7.18 -25.33 4.23
C LEU A 76 -6.00 -24.47 4.66
N ILE A 77 -5.68 -23.46 3.86
CA ILE A 77 -4.59 -22.54 4.14
C ILE A 77 -5.13 -21.11 4.09
N VAL A 78 -4.94 -20.36 5.17
CA VAL A 78 -5.23 -18.92 5.23
C VAL A 78 -3.93 -18.17 5.31
N GLY A 79 -3.78 -17.11 4.52
CA GLY A 79 -2.58 -16.31 4.62
C GLY A 79 -2.65 -15.04 3.81
N THR A 80 -1.56 -14.29 3.91
CA THR A 80 -1.38 -13.04 3.18
C THR A 80 -0.66 -13.30 1.84
N GLN A 81 -0.17 -12.23 1.21
CA GLN A 81 0.63 -12.28 -0.02
C GLN A 81 1.84 -13.24 0.06
N MET A 82 2.28 -13.61 1.27
CA MET A 82 3.36 -14.58 1.47
C MET A 82 3.07 -15.96 0.85
N LEU A 83 1.82 -16.41 0.82
CA LEU A 83 1.43 -17.69 0.20
C LEU A 83 1.70 -17.74 -1.30
N ALA A 84 1.65 -16.59 -1.96
CA ALA A 84 1.78 -16.49 -3.41
C ALA A 84 3.25 -16.44 -3.88
N LYS A 85 4.21 -16.13 -2.97
CA LYS A 85 5.61 -15.89 -3.30
C LYS A 85 6.44 -17.18 -3.27
N GLY A 86 7.08 -17.50 -4.41
CA GLY A 86 8.22 -18.42 -4.48
C GLY A 86 7.96 -19.91 -4.17
N HIS A 87 6.73 -20.29 -3.86
CA HIS A 87 6.35 -21.66 -3.55
C HIS A 87 5.31 -22.17 -4.53
N ASP A 88 5.52 -23.38 -5.04
CA ASP A 88 4.59 -24.06 -5.94
C ASP A 88 3.91 -25.20 -5.18
N PHE A 89 2.59 -25.27 -5.28
CA PHE A 89 1.78 -26.26 -4.56
C PHE A 89 0.84 -26.95 -5.56
N PRO A 90 1.31 -28.00 -6.25
CA PRO A 90 0.54 -28.64 -7.33
C PRO A 90 -0.81 -29.21 -6.90
N ALA A 91 -0.96 -29.50 -5.60
CA ALA A 91 -2.20 -30.03 -5.02
C ALA A 91 -3.24 -28.95 -4.68
N ILE A 92 -2.90 -27.65 -4.80
CA ILE A 92 -3.87 -26.57 -4.58
C ILE A 92 -4.70 -26.39 -5.85
N THR A 93 -5.94 -26.86 -5.79
CA THR A 93 -6.91 -26.81 -6.89
C THR A 93 -7.93 -25.68 -6.73
N LEU A 94 -8.04 -25.06 -5.56
CA LEU A 94 -8.93 -23.94 -5.30
C LEU A 94 -8.20 -22.83 -4.56
N VAL A 95 -8.31 -21.60 -5.09
CA VAL A 95 -7.82 -20.41 -4.40
C VAL A 95 -8.94 -19.37 -4.27
N GLY A 96 -9.22 -18.96 -3.04
CA GLY A 96 -10.14 -17.87 -2.74
C GLY A 96 -9.37 -16.59 -2.40
N VAL A 97 -9.59 -15.52 -3.18
CA VAL A 97 -9.15 -14.17 -2.82
C VAL A 97 -10.28 -13.45 -2.10
N ILE A 98 -10.10 -13.24 -0.80
CA ILE A 98 -11.08 -12.53 0.03
C ILE A 98 -10.83 -11.04 -0.04
N CYS A 99 -11.84 -10.30 -0.51
CA CYS A 99 -11.84 -8.86 -0.76
C CYS A 99 -10.58 -8.32 -1.46
N ALA A 100 -10.59 -8.37 -2.78
CA ALA A 100 -9.58 -7.72 -3.61
C ALA A 100 -9.52 -6.19 -3.41
N ASP A 101 -10.64 -5.57 -3.00
CA ASP A 101 -10.78 -4.11 -2.84
C ASP A 101 -9.86 -3.52 -1.77
N LEU A 102 -9.49 -4.29 -0.75
CA LEU A 102 -8.62 -3.83 0.34
C LEU A 102 -7.32 -3.23 -0.19
N SER A 103 -6.67 -3.95 -1.11
CA SER A 103 -5.39 -3.53 -1.67
C SER A 103 -5.52 -2.40 -2.69
N MET A 104 -6.65 -2.30 -3.40
CA MET A 104 -6.91 -1.24 -4.38
C MET A 104 -7.18 0.12 -3.73
N ASN A 105 -7.75 0.12 -2.52
CA ASN A 105 -8.13 1.33 -1.80
C ASN A 105 -7.06 1.81 -0.81
N LEU A 106 -5.85 1.26 -0.86
CA LEU A 106 -4.72 1.80 -0.10
C LEU A 106 -4.35 3.19 -0.65
N PRO A 107 -3.95 4.15 0.20
CA PRO A 107 -3.55 5.50 -0.21
C PRO A 107 -2.15 5.49 -0.85
N ASP A 108 -1.99 4.72 -1.91
CA ASP A 108 -0.74 4.48 -2.62
C ASP A 108 -0.99 4.51 -4.12
N PHE A 109 -0.19 5.26 -4.87
CA PHE A 109 -0.36 5.41 -6.31
C PHE A 109 -0.14 4.10 -7.09
N ARG A 110 0.51 3.10 -6.47
CA ARG A 110 0.70 1.75 -7.02
C ARG A 110 -0.32 0.74 -6.52
N ALA A 111 -1.34 1.15 -5.76
CA ALA A 111 -2.35 0.25 -5.22
C ALA A 111 -2.96 -0.64 -6.32
N GLY A 112 -3.44 -0.05 -7.42
CA GLY A 112 -3.99 -0.79 -8.56
C GLY A 112 -3.01 -1.78 -9.20
N GLU A 113 -1.77 -1.35 -9.45
CA GLU A 113 -0.70 -2.21 -9.99
C GLU A 113 -0.40 -3.39 -9.07
N ARG A 114 -0.24 -3.14 -7.77
CA ARG A 114 0.05 -4.18 -6.78
C ARG A 114 -1.11 -5.16 -6.64
N THR A 115 -2.35 -4.68 -6.70
CA THR A 115 -3.52 -5.56 -6.72
C THR A 115 -3.53 -6.43 -7.96
N PHE A 116 -3.32 -5.85 -9.15
CA PHE A 116 -3.24 -6.63 -10.39
C PHE A 116 -2.16 -7.72 -10.28
N GLN A 117 -0.94 -7.36 -9.88
CA GLN A 117 0.16 -8.30 -9.71
C GLN A 117 -0.19 -9.44 -8.75
N LEU A 118 -0.80 -9.13 -7.61
CA LEU A 118 -1.21 -10.13 -6.64
C LEU A 118 -2.27 -11.07 -7.21
N LEU A 119 -3.32 -10.53 -7.82
CA LEU A 119 -4.42 -11.32 -8.38
C LEU A 119 -3.95 -12.17 -9.56
N ALA A 120 -3.10 -11.62 -10.43
CA ALA A 120 -2.48 -12.35 -11.52
C ALA A 120 -1.59 -13.49 -11.00
N GLN A 121 -0.74 -13.21 -10.02
CA GLN A 121 0.11 -14.21 -9.38
C GLN A 121 -0.71 -15.32 -8.73
N VAL A 122 -1.76 -14.99 -7.99
CA VAL A 122 -2.63 -15.97 -7.34
C VAL A 122 -3.33 -16.85 -8.38
N SER A 123 -3.84 -16.25 -9.45
CA SER A 123 -4.53 -16.98 -10.51
C SER A 123 -3.59 -17.94 -11.24
N GLY A 124 -2.35 -17.53 -11.48
CA GLY A 124 -1.32 -18.37 -12.09
C GLY A 124 -0.77 -19.46 -11.18
N ARG A 125 -1.22 -19.61 -9.93
CA ARG A 125 -0.76 -20.66 -8.99
C ARG A 125 -1.74 -21.82 -8.86
N ALA A 126 -3.02 -21.61 -9.11
CA ALA A 126 -4.00 -22.69 -9.13
C ALA A 126 -3.82 -23.53 -10.40
N GLY A 127 -3.82 -24.86 -10.26
CA GLY A 127 -3.86 -25.77 -11.42
C GLY A 127 -2.55 -25.91 -12.20
N ARG A 128 -1.39 -25.82 -11.53
CA ARG A 128 -0.08 -26.14 -12.13
C ARG A 128 0.23 -27.65 -12.22
N GLY A 129 -0.60 -28.49 -11.60
CA GLY A 129 -0.53 -29.94 -11.74
C GLY A 129 -1.47 -30.46 -12.84
N ASP A 130 -1.76 -31.75 -12.80
CA ASP A 130 -2.63 -32.40 -13.78
C ASP A 130 -4.12 -32.06 -13.63
N VAL A 131 -4.49 -31.39 -12.52
CA VAL A 131 -5.88 -31.03 -12.19
C VAL A 131 -6.08 -29.53 -12.42
N PRO A 132 -7.11 -29.11 -13.19
CA PRO A 132 -7.44 -27.72 -13.36
C PRO A 132 -7.70 -27.02 -12.03
N GLY A 133 -7.13 -25.84 -11.87
CA GLY A 133 -7.34 -24.98 -10.72
C GLY A 133 -8.52 -24.04 -10.93
N THR A 134 -9.23 -23.72 -9.86
CA THR A 134 -10.27 -22.68 -9.83
C THR A 134 -9.83 -21.54 -8.93
N VAL A 135 -10.03 -20.30 -9.38
CA VAL A 135 -9.74 -19.10 -8.58
C VAL A 135 -11.03 -18.30 -8.44
N ILE A 136 -11.42 -18.02 -7.20
CA ILE A 136 -12.61 -17.24 -6.88
C ILE A 136 -12.16 -15.91 -6.27
N MET A 137 -12.49 -14.80 -6.93
CA MET A 137 -12.16 -13.45 -6.45
C MET A 137 -13.41 -12.78 -5.89
N GLN A 138 -13.39 -12.44 -4.61
CA GLN A 138 -14.44 -11.64 -4.00
C GLN A 138 -14.07 -10.15 -4.11
N THR A 139 -14.95 -9.36 -4.71
CA THR A 139 -14.81 -7.90 -4.81
C THR A 139 -16.17 -7.22 -4.81
N TYR A 140 -16.22 -5.99 -4.33
CA TYR A 140 -17.38 -5.10 -4.47
C TYR A 140 -17.42 -4.38 -5.82
N ASN A 141 -16.29 -4.33 -6.52
CA ASN A 141 -16.14 -3.61 -7.79
C ASN A 141 -15.69 -4.57 -8.91
N PRO A 142 -16.53 -5.55 -9.30
CA PRO A 142 -16.17 -6.55 -10.32
C PRO A 142 -15.81 -5.91 -11.66
N ASP A 143 -16.44 -4.79 -12.01
CA ASP A 143 -16.22 -4.08 -13.27
C ASP A 143 -14.98 -3.17 -13.26
N HIS A 144 -14.26 -3.08 -12.13
CA HIS A 144 -13.04 -2.30 -12.05
C HIS A 144 -11.97 -2.90 -12.98
N PHE A 145 -11.25 -2.04 -13.70
CA PHE A 145 -10.36 -2.49 -14.77
C PHE A 145 -9.22 -3.39 -14.31
N THR A 146 -8.70 -3.15 -13.10
CA THR A 146 -7.73 -4.02 -12.43
C THR A 146 -8.25 -5.43 -12.23
N ILE A 147 -9.53 -5.57 -11.85
CA ILE A 147 -10.17 -6.86 -11.62
C ILE A 147 -10.43 -7.57 -12.95
N GLU A 148 -11.00 -6.89 -13.94
CA GLU A 148 -11.26 -7.48 -15.25
C GLU A 148 -9.95 -7.91 -15.95
N ALA A 149 -8.90 -7.09 -15.88
CA ALA A 149 -7.60 -7.45 -16.43
C ALA A 149 -6.98 -8.64 -15.68
N ALA A 150 -7.07 -8.67 -14.35
CA ALA A 150 -6.58 -9.80 -13.56
C ALA A 150 -7.36 -11.10 -13.86
N ARG A 151 -8.68 -11.02 -14.01
CA ARG A 151 -9.52 -12.18 -14.38
C ARG A 151 -9.12 -12.77 -15.72
N ARG A 152 -8.69 -11.93 -16.67
CA ARG A 152 -8.25 -12.33 -18.02
C ARG A 152 -6.75 -12.61 -18.12
N GLN A 153 -5.98 -12.41 -17.05
CA GLN A 153 -4.52 -12.45 -17.06
C GLN A 153 -3.88 -11.49 -18.10
N ASP A 154 -4.53 -10.36 -18.37
CA ASP A 154 -4.15 -9.45 -19.44
C ASP A 154 -3.41 -8.22 -18.89
N VAL A 155 -2.07 -8.32 -18.84
CA VAL A 155 -1.20 -7.23 -18.39
C VAL A 155 -1.24 -6.02 -19.32
N THR A 156 -1.45 -6.24 -20.62
CA THR A 156 -1.48 -5.16 -21.62
C THR A 156 -2.75 -4.32 -21.45
N ALA A 157 -3.90 -4.97 -21.25
CA ALA A 157 -5.15 -4.28 -20.95
C ALA A 157 -5.09 -3.49 -19.63
N PHE A 158 -4.46 -4.06 -18.59
CA PHE A 158 -4.20 -3.31 -17.35
C PHE A 158 -3.34 -2.08 -17.61
N TYR A 159 -2.18 -2.27 -18.24
CA TYR A 159 -1.21 -1.20 -18.51
C TYR A 159 -1.83 -0.04 -19.30
N ASN A 160 -2.53 -0.35 -20.39
CA ASN A 160 -3.15 0.66 -21.26
C ASN A 160 -4.21 1.50 -20.55
N ARG A 161 -4.87 0.96 -19.51
CA ARG A 161 -5.83 1.70 -18.69
C ARG A 161 -5.19 2.46 -17.54
N GLU A 162 -4.16 1.91 -16.90
CA GLU A 162 -3.46 2.53 -15.77
C GLU A 162 -2.56 3.70 -16.19
N ILE A 163 -1.80 3.53 -17.28
CA ILE A 163 -0.72 4.44 -17.65
C ILE A 163 -1.17 5.89 -17.93
N PRO A 164 -2.34 6.17 -18.54
CA PRO A 164 -2.79 7.54 -18.76
C PRO A 164 -3.08 8.26 -17.44
N PHE A 165 -3.60 7.57 -16.42
CA PHE A 165 -3.82 8.16 -15.09
C PHE A 165 -2.49 8.56 -14.45
N ARG A 166 -1.46 7.72 -14.55
CA ARG A 166 -0.13 8.08 -14.03
C ARG A 166 0.46 9.30 -14.73
N LYS A 167 0.27 9.41 -16.04
CA LYS A 167 0.70 10.58 -16.81
C LYS A 167 -0.03 11.84 -16.35
N ALA A 168 -1.36 11.78 -16.30
CA ALA A 168 -2.21 12.92 -15.93
C ALA A 168 -1.95 13.41 -14.50
N LEU A 169 -1.71 12.50 -13.56
CA LEU A 169 -1.47 12.81 -12.15
C LEU A 169 0.02 13.03 -11.81
N LYS A 170 0.89 13.02 -12.83
CA LYS A 170 2.34 13.19 -12.70
C LYS A 170 2.94 12.21 -11.69
N TYR A 171 2.66 10.91 -11.87
CA TYR A 171 3.28 9.83 -11.11
C TYR A 171 4.32 9.07 -11.95
N PRO A 172 5.25 8.34 -11.30
CA PRO A 172 6.18 7.46 -12.01
C PRO A 172 5.45 6.49 -12.97
N PRO A 173 5.95 6.29 -14.20
CA PRO A 173 7.31 6.63 -14.65
C PRO A 173 7.46 8.03 -15.31
N PHE A 174 6.42 8.86 -15.34
CA PHE A 174 6.45 10.15 -16.06
C PHE A 174 7.16 11.27 -15.30
N THR A 175 7.28 11.11 -13.98
CA THR A 175 7.95 12.05 -13.10
C THR A 175 8.79 11.28 -12.09
N ARG A 176 9.75 11.99 -11.51
CA ARG A 176 10.51 11.57 -10.34
C ARG A 176 9.81 12.05 -9.08
N MET A 177 9.99 11.30 -8.00
CA MET A 177 9.31 11.55 -6.75
C MET A 177 10.27 11.40 -5.58
N ILE A 178 10.19 12.30 -4.61
CA ILE A 178 10.89 12.18 -3.34
C ILE A 178 9.86 12.27 -2.22
N LEU A 179 9.88 11.30 -1.32
CA LEU A 179 9.07 11.28 -0.11
C LEU A 179 9.93 11.73 1.07
N VAL A 180 9.59 12.89 1.62
CA VAL A 180 10.23 13.46 2.80
C VAL A 180 9.45 13.01 4.02
N LYS A 181 10.07 12.21 4.89
CA LYS A 181 9.46 11.66 6.12
C LYS A 181 10.00 12.44 7.32
N VAL A 182 9.11 13.08 8.07
CA VAL A 182 9.44 13.75 9.34
C VAL A 182 8.98 12.87 10.49
N SER A 183 9.87 12.51 11.41
CA SER A 183 9.53 11.65 12.54
C SER A 183 10.13 12.09 13.86
N GLY A 184 9.45 11.78 14.98
CA GLY A 184 9.90 12.15 16.32
C GLY A 184 9.02 11.58 17.42
N LEU A 185 9.43 11.76 18.68
CA LEU A 185 8.73 11.20 19.84
C LEU A 185 7.55 12.05 20.31
N LYS A 186 7.56 13.36 20.03
CA LYS A 186 6.52 14.31 20.47
C LYS A 186 5.65 14.72 19.29
N LYS A 187 4.38 14.31 19.28
CA LYS A 187 3.43 14.51 18.18
C LYS A 187 3.42 15.95 17.63
N ASP A 188 3.23 16.94 18.50
CA ASP A 188 3.07 18.34 18.08
C ASP A 188 4.37 18.91 17.51
N ALA A 189 5.52 18.52 18.07
CA ALA A 189 6.81 18.91 17.53
C ALA A 189 7.10 18.30 16.15
N VAL A 190 6.64 17.07 15.88
CA VAL A 190 6.74 16.45 14.55
C VAL A 190 5.85 17.16 13.56
N ALA A 191 4.61 17.47 13.94
CA ALA A 191 3.67 18.19 13.09
C ALA A 191 4.23 19.58 12.73
N GLN A 192 4.73 20.34 13.72
CA GLN A 192 5.33 21.65 13.48
C GLN A 192 6.54 21.54 12.55
N ALA A 193 7.47 20.62 12.80
CA ALA A 193 8.64 20.44 11.92
C ALA A 193 8.27 20.05 10.49
N ALA A 194 7.16 19.33 10.29
CA ALA A 194 6.66 19.03 8.95
C ALA A 194 6.04 20.25 8.26
N MET A 195 5.35 21.12 9.00
CA MET A 195 4.87 22.42 8.51
C MET A 195 6.03 23.34 8.14
N ASP A 196 7.06 23.42 9.00
CA ASP A 196 8.25 24.22 8.75
C ASP A 196 8.97 23.73 7.47
N ALA A 197 9.12 22.41 7.31
CA ALA A 197 9.69 21.84 6.10
C ALA A 197 8.91 22.20 4.83
N ALA A 198 7.57 22.19 4.89
CA ALA A 198 6.72 22.58 3.76
C ALA A 198 6.89 24.07 3.41
N ALA A 199 6.93 24.93 4.43
CA ALA A 199 7.12 26.37 4.24
C ALA A 199 8.49 26.67 3.61
N ILE A 200 9.56 26.04 4.12
CA ILE A 200 10.92 26.17 3.57
C ILE A 200 10.97 25.72 2.10
N LEU A 201 10.40 24.55 1.77
CA LEU A 201 10.35 24.07 0.40
C LEU A 201 9.61 25.04 -0.54
N THR A 202 8.53 25.65 -0.04
CA THR A 202 7.73 26.63 -0.80
C THR A 202 8.53 27.91 -1.04
N GLN A 203 9.20 28.42 -0.01
CA GLN A 203 10.07 29.60 -0.11
C GLN A 203 11.23 29.38 -1.09
N ILE A 204 11.91 28.22 -1.03
CA ILE A 204 13.01 27.91 -1.96
C ILE A 204 12.49 27.81 -3.40
N LYS A 205 11.32 27.18 -3.60
CA LYS A 205 10.66 27.10 -4.91
C LYS A 205 10.34 28.50 -5.46
N GLU A 206 9.78 29.38 -4.64
CA GLU A 206 9.41 30.76 -5.02
C GLU A 206 10.64 31.63 -5.31
N ALA A 207 11.75 31.40 -4.60
CA ALA A 207 13.01 32.12 -4.83
C ALA A 207 13.72 31.70 -6.13
N SER A 208 13.36 30.55 -6.72
CA SER A 208 13.96 30.03 -7.95
C SER A 208 12.89 29.56 -8.95
N PRO A 209 12.04 30.48 -9.45
CA PRO A 209 10.87 30.11 -10.25
C PRO A 209 11.23 29.42 -11.57
N GLU A 210 12.34 29.81 -12.21
CA GLU A 210 12.78 29.22 -13.49
C GLU A 210 13.23 27.75 -13.34
N THR A 211 13.83 27.39 -12.20
CA THR A 211 14.34 26.03 -11.97
C THR A 211 13.35 25.16 -11.20
N ALA A 212 12.27 25.71 -10.64
CA ALA A 212 11.31 24.97 -9.82
C ALA A 212 9.85 25.03 -10.33
N ALA A 213 9.61 25.62 -11.50
CA ALA A 213 8.26 25.78 -12.09
C ALA A 213 7.46 24.47 -12.17
N GLU A 214 8.12 23.34 -12.48
CA GLU A 214 7.47 22.04 -12.67
C GLU A 214 7.45 21.15 -11.41
N VAL A 215 7.86 21.69 -10.26
CA VAL A 215 7.91 20.95 -9.00
C VAL A 215 6.58 21.05 -8.25
N ASP A 216 5.92 19.92 -8.02
CA ASP A 216 4.74 19.85 -7.16
C ASP A 216 5.14 19.40 -5.74
N ILE A 217 4.71 20.14 -4.72
CA ILE A 217 4.88 19.80 -3.30
C ILE A 217 3.50 19.45 -2.74
N LEU A 218 3.32 18.22 -2.28
CA LEU A 218 2.09 17.74 -1.67
C LEU A 218 2.30 17.49 -0.17
N GLY A 219 1.30 17.83 0.63
CA GLY A 219 1.37 17.80 2.08
C GLY A 219 1.75 19.16 2.68
N PRO A 220 2.21 19.19 3.94
CA PRO A 220 2.55 18.05 4.79
C PRO A 220 1.29 17.39 5.36
N ILE A 221 1.33 16.06 5.49
CA ILE A 221 0.24 15.27 6.07
C ILE A 221 0.78 14.25 7.06
N GLU A 222 -0.08 13.79 7.96
CA GLU A 222 0.21 12.61 8.77
C GLU A 222 0.39 11.39 7.85
N ALA A 223 1.48 10.64 8.07
CA ALA A 223 1.78 9.46 7.26
C ALA A 223 0.65 8.42 7.38
N PRO A 224 0.38 7.60 6.34
CA PRO A 224 -0.67 6.57 6.37
C PRO A 224 -0.58 5.66 7.59
N ILE A 225 0.65 5.33 8.01
CA ILE A 225 0.92 4.71 9.32
C ILE A 225 1.47 5.80 10.25
N PRO A 226 0.62 6.38 11.12
CA PRO A 226 0.94 7.60 11.86
C PRO A 226 2.00 7.40 12.94
N ARG A 227 2.18 6.17 13.43
CA ARG A 227 3.15 5.85 14.49
C ARG A 227 3.81 4.49 14.28
N ILE A 228 5.14 4.45 14.32
CA ILE A 228 5.94 3.22 14.28
C ILE A 228 7.01 3.31 15.37
N SER A 229 7.19 2.25 16.16
CA SER A 229 8.19 2.19 17.24
C SER A 229 8.16 3.43 18.14
N SER A 230 6.96 3.82 18.56
CA SER A 230 6.67 5.01 19.35
C SER A 230 6.94 6.38 18.71
N ARG A 231 7.42 6.44 17.46
CA ARG A 231 7.67 7.70 16.75
C ARG A 231 6.46 8.11 15.90
N PHE A 232 5.99 9.34 16.09
CA PHE A 232 4.99 9.96 15.21
C PHE A 232 5.61 10.30 13.86
N ARG A 233 4.83 10.18 12.78
CA ARG A 233 5.31 10.31 11.41
C ARG A 233 4.41 11.25 10.59
N TRP A 234 5.06 12.19 9.92
CA TRP A 234 4.48 13.06 8.90
C TRP A 234 5.26 12.91 7.60
N GLN A 235 4.64 13.26 6.49
CA GLN A 235 5.28 13.18 5.19
C GLN A 235 4.89 14.29 4.24
N LEU A 236 5.81 14.60 3.33
CA LEU A 236 5.61 15.43 2.15
C LEU A 236 6.01 14.63 0.91
N VAL A 237 5.29 14.84 -0.19
CA VAL A 237 5.63 14.24 -1.48
C VAL A 237 6.02 15.34 -2.44
N ILE A 238 7.22 15.25 -3.00
CA ILE A 238 7.74 16.20 -3.98
C ILE A 238 7.81 15.48 -5.32
N LYS A 239 7.23 16.06 -6.39
CA LYS A 239 7.18 15.47 -7.73
C LYS A 239 7.74 16.45 -8.75
N SER A 240 8.49 15.97 -9.73
CA SER A 240 8.91 16.78 -10.90
C SER A 240 9.28 15.87 -12.06
N PRO A 241 9.11 16.30 -13.32
CA PRO A 241 9.74 15.64 -14.46
C PRO A 241 11.28 15.61 -14.38
N SER A 242 11.90 16.58 -13.68
CA SER A 242 13.35 16.69 -13.56
C SER A 242 13.87 16.23 -12.19
N PHE A 243 14.72 15.19 -12.20
CA PHE A 243 15.41 14.74 -10.99
C PHE A 243 16.31 15.82 -10.39
N HIS A 244 17.00 16.59 -11.23
CA HIS A 244 17.94 17.61 -10.79
C HIS A 244 17.24 18.69 -9.95
N GLN A 245 16.06 19.14 -10.40
CA GLN A 245 15.28 20.17 -9.71
C GLN A 245 14.83 19.70 -8.32
N ILE A 246 14.25 18.51 -8.21
CA ILE A 246 13.79 17.99 -6.90
C ILE A 246 14.95 17.65 -5.98
N SER A 247 16.06 17.17 -6.52
CA SER A 247 17.25 16.86 -5.74
C SER A 247 17.86 18.13 -5.14
N ALA A 248 18.01 19.19 -5.93
CA ALA A 248 18.50 20.48 -5.45
C ALA A 248 17.59 21.07 -4.36
N LEU A 249 16.27 21.03 -4.57
CA LEU A 249 15.29 21.52 -3.62
C LEU A 249 15.35 20.77 -2.27
N VAL A 250 15.45 19.44 -2.32
CA VAL A 250 15.53 18.60 -1.12
C VAL A 250 16.88 18.75 -0.41
N GLN A 251 17.98 18.89 -1.14
CA GLN A 251 19.29 19.18 -0.56
C GLN A 251 19.30 20.53 0.17
N ALA A 252 18.70 21.56 -0.42
CA ALA A 252 18.54 22.86 0.22
C ALA A 252 17.71 22.76 1.52
N LEU A 253 16.63 21.97 1.53
CA LEU A 253 15.86 21.68 2.75
C LEU A 253 16.72 20.97 3.81
N GLN A 254 17.48 19.94 3.44
CA GLN A 254 18.32 19.18 4.37
C GLN A 254 19.41 20.04 5.01
N ASN A 255 19.95 20.98 4.25
CA ASN A 255 20.99 21.90 4.71
C ASN A 255 20.42 23.12 5.46
N HIS A 256 19.10 23.31 5.48
CA HIS A 256 18.47 24.46 6.13
C HIS A 256 18.68 24.41 7.66
N PRO A 257 19.16 25.50 8.31
CA PRO A 257 19.47 25.51 9.74
C PRO A 257 18.29 25.09 10.63
N ASP A 258 17.07 25.53 10.31
CA ASP A 258 15.87 25.23 11.09
C ASP A 258 15.53 23.73 11.11
N MET A 259 15.82 23.01 10.02
CA MET A 259 15.60 21.56 9.97
C MET A 259 16.56 20.79 10.88
N ASN A 260 17.74 21.36 11.14
CA ASN A 260 18.79 20.75 11.96
C ASN A 260 18.77 21.23 13.42
N ARG A 261 17.87 22.17 13.77
CA ARG A 261 17.80 22.77 15.10
C ARG A 261 17.33 21.80 16.18
N ASN A 262 16.38 20.90 15.85
CA ASN A 262 15.78 19.98 16.80
C ASN A 262 16.25 18.53 16.58
N ARG A 263 17.26 18.10 17.34
CA ARG A 263 17.82 16.73 17.28
C ARG A 263 16.83 15.61 17.62
N ALA A 264 15.67 15.92 18.24
CA ALA A 264 14.64 14.94 18.51
C ALA A 264 13.79 14.59 17.27
N ILE A 265 13.85 15.43 16.23
CA ILE A 265 13.21 15.23 14.94
C ILE A 265 14.22 14.62 13.97
N SER A 266 13.75 13.67 13.17
CA SER A 266 14.52 13.04 12.10
C SER A 266 13.82 13.27 10.78
N LEU A 267 14.60 13.75 9.81
CA LEU A 267 14.21 13.92 8.42
C LEU A 267 14.75 12.74 7.60
N GLY A 268 13.88 11.88 7.12
CA GLY A 268 14.20 10.80 6.20
C GLY A 268 13.87 11.21 4.77
N ILE A 269 14.80 10.99 3.85
CA ILE A 269 14.59 11.23 2.42
C ILE A 269 14.54 9.89 1.70
N ASP A 270 13.43 9.63 1.00
CA ASP A 270 13.18 8.41 0.24
C ASP A 270 13.03 8.80 -1.24
N VAL A 271 14.07 8.51 -2.02
CA VAL A 271 14.16 8.87 -3.45
C VAL A 271 13.54 7.76 -4.29
N ASP A 272 12.64 8.15 -5.19
CA ASP A 272 11.79 7.25 -5.97
C ASP A 272 11.10 6.18 -5.10
N PRO A 273 10.31 6.63 -4.11
CA PRO A 273 9.69 5.72 -3.16
C PRO A 273 8.82 4.71 -3.91
N TYR A 274 9.03 3.43 -3.60
CA TYR A 274 8.19 2.37 -4.14
C TYR A 274 6.76 2.42 -3.58
N SER A 275 6.61 2.93 -2.36
CA SER A 275 5.34 2.99 -1.61
C SER A 275 5.25 4.30 -0.82
N LEU A 276 4.03 4.84 -0.70
CA LEU A 276 3.73 6.05 0.09
C LEU A 276 3.29 5.76 1.53
N MET A 277 3.22 4.48 1.91
CA MET A 277 2.90 4.01 3.26
C MET A 277 4.10 4.01 4.24
#